data_AF-A0A4Q5KDH2-F1
#
_entry.id   AF-A0A4Q5KDH2-F1
#
_cell.length_a   1.000
_cell.length_b   1.000
_cell.length_c   1.000
_cell.angle_alpha   90.00
_cell.angle_beta   90.00
_cell.angle_gamma   90.00
#
_symmetry.space_group_name_H-M   'P 1'
#
loop_
_entity.id
_entity.type
_entity.pdbx_description
1 polymer ?
#
loop_
_entity_poly.entity_id
_entity_poly.type
_entity_poly.pdbx_seq_one_letter_code
_entity_poly.pdbx_strand_id
1 'polypeptide(L)'
;MALWGGRFSQAADTRFKQFNDSLRIDYRLAEQDIVGSIAWSKALLSVNVINELEQQKLELALNELKLEVMEDPEQILLSDAEDIHSWVETQLIGKVGDLGKKLHTGRSRNDQVATDLKLWCRQQGHQLLRTLDLLLNQLVTVASEHQATVLPGYTHLQRAQPVTFAHWCLAYIEMIERDYSRLEDAVNRLDTCPLGSGALAGTAYPMDREKLARNLGFQRATRNSLDSVSDRDHVMELMSIASISMVHLSRLAEDMIFYNSGESNFIELADTVTSGSSLMPQKKNPDALELIRGKCGRVYGALAGMMMTVKALPLAYNKDMQEDKEGLFDALDSWSDCIEMAALCFEGIKINGERTLEAAKQGYANSTELADYLVAKGIPFREAHHIVGVAVVGAIEKGCALEELSIAELKAFSDVIEEDVYQILTIESCLAKRCALGGVAPEQVAYAVEQAGKRLEERDSTGVKVRPARLTDLDALEGMVAYWAGLGENLPRNRNELVRDIGSFAVSEHHGEVTGCASLYVYDSGLAEIRSLGVEAGWQSQGQGKAIVQHLVEKAREMAIKKVFVLTRVPEFFMKQDFIPTSRSLLPEKVLKDCDQCPRQHACDEVALEVNLQEQVIIKTCVA
;
A
#
# COMPACT_ATOMS: atom_id res chain seq x y z
N MET A 1 -3.69 2.33 41.75
CA MET A 1 -2.36 2.68 42.31
C MET A 1 -1.39 2.69 41.15
N ALA A 2 -0.58 3.74 40.99
CA ALA A 2 0.44 3.76 39.94
C ALA A 2 1.41 2.58 40.12
N LEU A 3 1.88 1.99 39.02
CA LEU A 3 2.75 0.79 38.98
C LEU A 3 4.07 0.93 39.77
N TRP A 4 4.44 2.16 40.13
CA TRP A 4 5.71 2.56 40.72
C TRP A 4 5.49 3.15 42.13
N GLY A 5 4.27 3.03 42.67
CA GLY A 5 3.79 3.75 43.85
C GLY A 5 4.53 3.46 45.16
N GLY A 6 5.20 2.31 45.28
CA GLY A 6 5.81 1.87 46.54
C GLY A 6 6.95 2.77 47.05
N ARG A 7 7.53 3.62 46.20
CA ARG A 7 8.61 4.55 46.57
C ARG A 7 8.13 5.97 46.90
N PHE A 8 6.87 6.31 46.60
CA PHE A 8 6.37 7.67 46.74
C PHE A 8 5.63 7.86 48.07
N SER A 9 5.95 8.93 48.78
CA SER A 9 5.29 9.30 50.05
C SER A 9 4.04 10.17 49.86
N GLN A 10 3.81 10.67 48.64
CA GLN A 10 2.70 11.55 48.27
C GLN A 10 2.12 11.16 46.90
N ALA A 11 0.87 11.53 46.66
CA ALA A 11 0.26 11.40 45.33
C ALA A 11 0.87 12.40 44.34
N ALA A 12 0.85 12.06 43.06
CA ALA A 12 1.27 12.97 41.99
C ALA A 12 0.33 14.18 41.89
N ASP A 13 0.88 15.35 41.54
CA ASP A 13 0.09 16.54 41.19
C ASP A 13 -0.74 16.25 39.94
N THR A 14 -1.99 16.70 39.90
CA THR A 14 -2.91 16.44 38.79
C THR A 14 -2.43 17.04 37.47
N ARG A 15 -1.73 18.18 37.50
CA ARG A 15 -1.15 18.80 36.30
C ARG A 15 0.03 18.00 35.79
N PHE A 16 0.85 17.47 36.69
CA PHE A 16 1.96 16.59 36.32
C PHE A 16 1.42 15.30 35.68
N LYS A 17 0.37 14.70 36.26
CA LYS A 17 -0.32 13.55 35.69
C LYS A 17 -0.77 13.83 34.24
N GLN A 18 -1.54 14.91 34.03
CA GLN A 18 -2.01 15.28 32.69
C GLN A 18 -0.90 15.55 31.66
N PHE A 19 0.26 16.05 32.12
CA PHE A 19 1.43 16.28 31.28
C PHE A 19 2.20 14.98 30.97
N ASN A 20 2.22 14.04 31.92
CA ASN A 20 2.98 12.80 31.84
C ASN A 20 2.25 11.68 31.10
N ASP A 21 0.92 11.62 31.22
CA ASP A 21 0.11 10.51 30.73
C ASP A 21 0.05 10.50 29.19
N SER A 22 0.23 9.31 28.61
CA SER A 22 0.25 9.08 27.16
C SER A 22 -0.97 8.34 26.65
N LEU A 23 -1.89 7.89 27.51
CA LEU A 23 -3.04 7.06 27.10
C LEU A 23 -3.84 7.64 25.93
N ARG A 24 -4.04 8.96 25.90
CA ARG A 24 -4.74 9.68 24.82
C ARG A 24 -4.07 9.59 23.44
N ILE A 25 -2.81 9.17 23.39
CA ILE A 25 -2.00 9.01 22.17
C ILE A 25 -1.71 7.53 21.93
N ASP A 26 -1.21 6.83 22.94
CA ASP A 26 -0.68 5.47 22.81
C ASP A 26 -1.74 4.36 22.89
N TYR A 27 -3.02 4.68 23.12
CA TYR A 27 -4.11 3.71 22.96
C TYR A 27 -4.11 3.03 21.57
N ARG A 28 -3.57 3.72 20.56
CA ARG A 28 -3.34 3.17 19.21
C ARG A 28 -2.41 1.95 19.16
N LEU A 29 -1.64 1.69 20.23
CA LEU A 29 -0.73 0.55 20.36
C LEU A 29 -1.35 -0.63 21.14
N ALA A 30 -2.63 -0.57 21.48
CA ALA A 30 -3.30 -1.58 22.31
C ALA A 30 -3.18 -3.00 21.73
N GLU A 31 -3.39 -3.16 20.43
CA GLU A 31 -3.24 -4.46 19.77
C GLU A 31 -1.81 -4.99 19.89
N GLN A 32 -0.82 -4.13 19.63
CA GLN A 32 0.58 -4.52 19.67
C GLN A 32 1.04 -4.87 21.09
N ASP A 33 0.59 -4.12 22.10
CA ASP A 33 0.86 -4.42 23.52
C ASP A 33 0.31 -5.79 23.93
N ILE A 34 -0.92 -6.11 23.51
CA ILE A 34 -1.58 -7.37 23.82
C ILE A 34 -0.85 -8.53 23.11
N VAL A 35 -0.51 -8.38 21.82
CA VAL A 35 0.25 -9.38 21.05
C VAL A 35 1.64 -9.61 21.66
N GLY A 36 2.34 -8.52 22.02
CA GLY A 36 3.62 -8.56 22.74
C GLY A 36 3.51 -9.30 24.08
N SER A 37 2.43 -9.05 24.81
CA SER A 37 2.11 -9.69 26.09
C SER A 37 1.81 -11.18 25.95
N ILE A 38 1.11 -11.61 24.91
CA ILE A 38 0.89 -13.04 24.62
C ILE A 38 2.22 -13.73 24.35
N ALA A 39 3.07 -13.16 23.49
CA ALA A 39 4.39 -13.73 23.20
C ALA A 39 5.29 -13.79 24.44
N TRP A 40 5.23 -12.75 25.28
CA TRP A 40 5.96 -12.72 26.55
C TRP A 40 5.50 -13.81 27.52
N SER A 41 4.19 -14.09 27.61
CA SER A 41 3.68 -15.21 28.43
C SER A 41 4.28 -16.56 28.01
N LYS A 42 4.43 -16.79 26.69
CA LYS A 42 5.06 -18.00 26.14
C LYS A 42 6.56 -18.05 26.47
N ALA A 43 7.24 -16.89 26.47
CA ALA A 43 8.64 -16.81 26.90
C ALA A 43 8.80 -17.15 28.39
N LEU A 44 7.92 -16.63 29.26
CA LEU A 44 7.91 -16.95 30.70
C LEU A 44 7.69 -18.44 30.98
N LEU A 45 6.80 -19.09 30.22
CA LEU A 45 6.60 -20.54 30.28
C LEU A 45 7.89 -21.29 29.92
N SER A 46 8.61 -20.86 28.87
CA SER A 46 9.84 -21.52 28.42
C SER A 46 10.97 -21.53 29.45
N VAL A 47 10.94 -20.60 30.42
CA VAL A 47 11.91 -20.49 31.52
C VAL A 47 11.32 -20.86 32.88
N ASN A 48 10.15 -21.52 32.89
CA ASN A 48 9.46 -22.02 34.09
C ASN A 48 9.11 -20.94 35.13
N VAL A 49 8.85 -19.70 34.71
CA VAL A 49 8.33 -18.65 35.62
C VAL A 49 6.84 -18.84 35.88
N ILE A 50 6.12 -19.34 34.87
CA ILE A 50 4.71 -19.75 34.94
C ILE A 50 4.58 -21.18 34.39
N ASN A 51 3.52 -21.88 34.79
CA ASN A 51 3.19 -23.20 34.24
C ASN A 51 2.25 -23.11 33.01
N GLU A 52 2.03 -24.22 32.32
CA GLU A 52 1.23 -24.28 31.10
C GLU A 52 -0.21 -23.78 31.30
N LEU A 53 -0.85 -24.16 32.42
CA LEU A 53 -2.22 -23.76 32.73
C LEU A 53 -2.33 -22.26 33.05
N GLU A 54 -1.31 -21.71 33.69
CA GLU A 54 -1.18 -20.25 33.90
C GLU A 54 -1.00 -19.51 32.58
N GLN A 55 -0.14 -20.01 31.69
CA GLN A 55 0.10 -19.39 30.38
C GLN A 55 -1.15 -19.42 29.51
N GLN A 56 -1.86 -20.54 29.44
CA GLN A 56 -3.12 -20.66 28.68
C GLN A 56 -4.20 -19.69 29.18
N LYS A 57 -4.32 -19.53 30.51
CA LYS A 57 -5.27 -18.56 31.10
C LYS A 57 -4.93 -17.11 30.75
N LEU A 58 -3.64 -16.77 30.77
CA LEU A 58 -3.17 -15.43 30.36
C LEU A 58 -3.46 -15.19 28.89
N GLU A 59 -3.12 -16.14 28.01
CA GLU A 59 -3.34 -16.02 26.57
C GLU A 59 -4.84 -15.92 26.23
N LEU A 60 -5.70 -16.71 26.87
CA LEU A 60 -7.15 -16.61 26.67
C LEU A 60 -7.68 -15.22 27.05
N ALA A 61 -7.34 -14.73 28.24
CA ALA A 61 -7.80 -13.42 28.71
C ALA A 61 -7.27 -12.26 27.86
N LEU A 62 -6.03 -12.37 27.36
CA LEU A 62 -5.44 -11.40 26.44
C LEU A 62 -6.12 -11.43 25.06
N ASN A 63 -6.46 -12.61 24.53
CA ASN A 63 -7.19 -12.71 23.26
C ASN A 63 -8.63 -12.17 23.38
N GLU A 64 -9.32 -12.42 24.50
CA GLU A 64 -10.62 -11.78 24.78
C GLU A 64 -10.49 -10.26 24.81
N LEU A 65 -9.49 -9.74 25.54
CA LEU A 65 -9.22 -8.30 25.58
C LEU A 65 -8.88 -7.73 24.21
N LYS A 66 -8.14 -8.47 23.38
CA LYS A 66 -7.83 -8.06 22.00
C LYS A 66 -9.11 -7.88 21.19
N LEU A 67 -10.06 -8.83 21.28
CA LEU A 67 -11.35 -8.74 20.59
C LEU A 67 -12.16 -7.54 21.06
N GLU A 68 -12.22 -7.29 22.38
CA GLU A 68 -12.89 -6.12 22.96
C GLU A 68 -12.29 -4.81 22.39
N VAL A 69 -10.95 -4.70 22.35
CA VAL A 69 -10.24 -3.54 21.80
C VAL A 69 -10.49 -3.36 20.30
N MET A 70 -10.56 -4.46 19.54
CA MET A 70 -10.82 -4.40 18.10
C MET A 70 -12.27 -3.96 17.79
N GLU A 71 -13.22 -4.29 18.65
CA GLU A 71 -14.62 -3.89 18.51
C GLU A 71 -14.83 -2.40 18.85
N ASP A 72 -14.22 -1.94 19.93
CA ASP A 72 -14.29 -0.54 20.37
C ASP A 72 -12.92 -0.08 20.95
N PRO A 73 -12.03 0.48 20.12
CA PRO A 73 -10.75 1.01 20.61
C PRO A 73 -10.91 2.23 21.52
N GLU A 74 -11.95 3.04 21.33
CA GLU A 74 -12.14 4.30 22.06
C GLU A 74 -12.55 4.08 23.52
N GLN A 75 -13.07 2.90 23.87
CA GLN A 75 -13.35 2.53 25.27
C GLN A 75 -12.14 2.72 26.20
N ILE A 76 -10.92 2.59 25.66
CA ILE A 76 -9.67 2.76 26.40
C ILE A 76 -9.56 4.19 26.96
N LEU A 77 -10.03 5.18 26.19
CA LEU A 77 -9.95 6.61 26.53
C LEU A 77 -10.85 7.00 27.71
N LEU A 78 -11.78 6.13 28.11
CA LEU A 78 -12.61 6.31 29.31
C LEU A 78 -11.84 6.02 30.61
N SER A 79 -10.66 5.40 30.51
CA SER A 79 -9.83 5.05 31.65
C SER A 79 -8.96 6.22 32.11
N ASP A 80 -8.61 6.20 33.40
CA ASP A 80 -7.69 7.15 34.04
C ASP A 80 -6.27 6.57 34.19
N ALA A 81 -5.94 5.55 33.37
CA ALA A 81 -4.63 4.90 33.31
C ALA A 81 -3.56 5.84 32.73
N GLU A 82 -2.31 5.67 33.15
CA GLU A 82 -1.19 6.51 32.71
C GLU A 82 -0.87 6.31 31.20
N ASP A 83 -0.80 5.06 30.78
CA ASP A 83 -0.42 4.62 29.44
C ASP A 83 -1.21 3.36 29.05
N ILE A 84 -1.21 3.02 27.76
CA ILE A 84 -1.89 1.82 27.24
C ILE A 84 -1.50 0.55 27.99
N HIS A 85 -0.23 0.43 28.35
CA HIS A 85 0.28 -0.77 28.96
C HIS A 85 -0.23 -0.96 30.41
N SER A 86 -0.41 0.14 31.16
CA SER A 86 -1.04 0.14 32.49
C SER A 86 -2.52 -0.19 32.39
N TRP A 87 -3.17 0.24 31.31
CA TRP A 87 -4.54 -0.13 31.01
C TRP A 87 -4.66 -1.64 30.76
N VAL A 88 -3.84 -2.21 29.85
CA VAL A 88 -3.83 -3.66 29.56
C VAL A 88 -3.55 -4.48 30.82
N GLU A 89 -2.57 -4.07 31.63
CA GLU A 89 -2.27 -4.75 32.89
C GLU A 89 -3.45 -4.71 33.87
N THR A 90 -4.13 -3.56 33.99
CA THR A 90 -5.30 -3.40 34.86
C THR A 90 -6.45 -4.30 34.41
N GLN A 91 -6.74 -4.33 33.10
CA GLN A 91 -7.78 -5.19 32.53
C GLN A 91 -7.45 -6.68 32.73
N LEU A 92 -6.19 -7.06 32.48
CA LEU A 92 -5.74 -8.43 32.66
C LEU A 92 -5.84 -8.88 34.12
N ILE A 93 -5.40 -8.06 35.08
CA ILE A 93 -5.56 -8.35 36.51
C ILE A 93 -7.04 -8.45 36.88
N GLY A 94 -7.91 -7.61 36.29
CA GLY A 94 -9.36 -7.72 36.45
C GLY A 94 -9.91 -9.09 36.02
N LYS A 95 -9.40 -9.64 34.91
CA LYS A 95 -9.84 -10.94 34.35
C LYS A 95 -9.23 -12.16 35.07
N VAL A 96 -7.94 -12.12 35.45
CA VAL A 96 -7.21 -13.31 35.97
C VAL A 96 -6.63 -13.15 37.38
N GLY A 97 -6.85 -12.03 38.06
CA GLY A 97 -6.39 -11.76 39.42
C GLY A 97 -4.86 -11.67 39.53
N ASP A 98 -4.30 -12.27 40.58
CA ASP A 98 -2.86 -12.24 40.87
C ASP A 98 -2.00 -12.89 39.77
N LEU A 99 -2.59 -13.75 38.93
CA LEU A 99 -1.88 -14.30 37.77
C LEU A 99 -1.46 -13.20 36.79
N GLY A 100 -2.29 -12.17 36.58
CA GLY A 100 -1.96 -11.05 35.69
C GLY A 100 -0.69 -10.30 36.14
N LYS A 101 -0.48 -10.20 37.45
CA LYS A 101 0.71 -9.56 38.05
C LYS A 101 2.01 -10.31 37.74
N LYS A 102 1.95 -11.60 37.39
CA LYS A 102 3.15 -12.38 37.02
C LYS A 102 3.68 -12.03 35.63
N LEU A 103 2.83 -11.50 34.74
CA LEU A 103 3.19 -11.26 33.34
C LEU A 103 4.38 -10.27 33.20
N HIS A 104 4.52 -9.30 34.09
CA HIS A 104 5.60 -8.31 34.02
C HIS A 104 6.98 -8.83 34.48
N THR A 105 7.07 -10.08 34.95
CA THR A 105 8.33 -10.67 35.41
C THR A 105 9.39 -10.59 34.32
N GLY A 106 10.52 -9.93 34.58
CA GLY A 106 11.66 -9.85 33.65
C GLY A 106 11.46 -8.93 32.43
N ARG A 107 10.34 -8.19 32.35
CA ARG A 107 10.03 -7.20 31.29
C ARG A 107 10.09 -5.79 31.85
N SER A 108 10.40 -4.80 31.01
CA SER A 108 10.31 -3.38 31.37
C SER A 108 9.31 -2.67 30.46
N ARG A 109 8.89 -1.47 30.87
CA ARG A 109 8.14 -0.60 29.97
C ARG A 109 8.98 -0.18 28.75
N ASN A 110 10.30 -0.03 28.93
CA ASN A 110 11.19 0.47 27.88
C ASN A 110 11.32 -0.49 26.69
N ASP A 111 11.49 -1.79 26.93
CA ASP A 111 11.55 -2.78 25.85
C ASP A 111 10.16 -3.15 25.32
N GLN A 112 9.13 -3.06 26.16
CA GLN A 112 7.73 -3.21 25.76
C GLN A 112 7.32 -2.13 24.74
N VAL A 113 7.40 -0.84 25.10
CA VAL A 113 7.00 0.25 24.20
C VAL A 113 7.81 0.28 22.90
N ALA A 114 9.10 -0.05 22.95
CA ALA A 114 9.93 -0.16 21.76
C ALA A 114 9.48 -1.32 20.84
N THR A 115 9.02 -2.42 21.42
CA THR A 115 8.47 -3.56 20.67
C THR A 115 7.14 -3.20 20.04
N ASP A 116 6.23 -2.60 20.81
CA ASP A 116 4.89 -2.25 20.35
C ASP A 116 4.95 -1.23 19.21
N LEU A 117 5.83 -0.22 19.34
CA LEU A 117 6.04 0.77 18.30
C LEU A 117 6.62 0.17 17.01
N LYS A 118 7.59 -0.76 17.09
CA LYS A 118 8.13 -1.42 15.88
C LYS A 118 7.11 -2.34 15.22
N LEU A 119 6.29 -3.06 15.99
CA LEU A 119 5.18 -3.86 15.46
C LEU A 119 4.18 -2.96 14.70
N TRP A 120 3.80 -1.83 15.31
CA TRP A 120 2.91 -0.86 14.69
C TRP A 120 3.52 -0.25 13.42
N CYS A 121 4.78 0.19 13.48
CA CYS A 121 5.49 0.75 12.33
C CYS A 121 5.60 -0.24 11.17
N ARG A 122 5.83 -1.53 11.45
CA ARG A 122 5.85 -2.58 10.43
C ARG A 122 4.49 -2.72 9.74
N GLN A 123 3.42 -2.80 10.52
CA GLN A 123 2.05 -2.89 10.00
C GLN A 123 1.70 -1.68 9.13
N GLN A 124 2.00 -0.47 9.62
CA GLN A 124 1.76 0.77 8.88
C GLN A 124 2.62 0.88 7.63
N GLY A 125 3.89 0.48 7.69
CA GLY A 125 4.77 0.45 6.53
C GLY A 125 4.22 -0.44 5.41
N HIS A 126 3.73 -1.64 5.74
CA HIS A 126 3.06 -2.50 4.75
C HIS A 126 1.76 -1.92 4.22
N GLN A 127 0.98 -1.22 5.04
CA GLN A 127 -0.22 -0.53 4.58
C GLN A 127 0.13 0.60 3.60
N LEU A 128 1.10 1.44 3.93
CA LEU A 128 1.57 2.54 3.09
C LEU A 128 2.17 2.04 1.76
N LEU A 129 2.86 0.90 1.74
CA LEU A 129 3.31 0.28 0.48
C LEU A 129 2.13 -0.03 -0.44
N ARG A 130 1.03 -0.59 0.09
CA ARG A 130 -0.19 -0.84 -0.69
C ARG A 130 -0.86 0.45 -1.15
N THR A 131 -0.86 1.49 -0.31
CA THR A 131 -1.42 2.80 -0.67
C THR A 131 -0.59 3.47 -1.78
N LEU A 132 0.74 3.33 -1.77
CA LEU A 132 1.60 3.78 -2.86
C LEU A 132 1.33 3.00 -4.17
N ASP A 133 1.15 1.68 -4.09
CA ASP A 133 0.78 0.86 -5.25
C ASP A 133 -0.57 1.28 -5.85
N LEU A 134 -1.55 1.69 -5.02
CA LEU A 134 -2.82 2.24 -5.49
C LEU A 134 -2.61 3.48 -6.37
N LEU A 135 -1.81 4.44 -5.90
CA LEU A 135 -1.49 5.66 -6.67
C LEU A 135 -0.70 5.32 -7.95
N LEU A 136 0.30 4.44 -7.87
CA LEU A 136 1.07 4.00 -9.03
C LEU A 136 0.18 3.34 -10.08
N ASN A 137 -0.73 2.44 -9.66
CA ASN A 137 -1.67 1.79 -10.56
C ASN A 137 -2.59 2.80 -11.27
N GLN A 138 -3.07 3.81 -10.54
CA GLN A 138 -3.90 4.86 -11.13
C GLN A 138 -3.11 5.71 -12.14
N LEU A 139 -1.88 6.09 -11.81
CA LEU A 139 -0.99 6.81 -12.73
C LEU A 139 -0.67 5.98 -13.99
N VAL A 140 -0.41 4.68 -13.85
CA VAL A 140 -0.14 3.77 -14.97
C VAL A 140 -1.38 3.62 -15.86
N THR A 141 -2.56 3.52 -15.26
CA THR A 141 -3.84 3.44 -15.99
C THR A 141 -4.04 4.69 -16.85
N VAL A 142 -3.94 5.88 -16.23
CA VAL A 142 -4.10 7.15 -16.95
C VAL A 142 -2.99 7.35 -18.00
N ALA A 143 -1.76 6.96 -17.70
CA ALA A 143 -0.66 7.00 -18.68
C ALA A 143 -0.93 6.08 -19.87
N SER A 144 -1.50 4.89 -19.64
CA SER A 144 -1.84 3.93 -20.69
C SER A 144 -2.92 4.47 -21.63
N GLU A 145 -3.92 5.16 -21.09
CA GLU A 145 -5.02 5.77 -21.84
C GLU A 145 -4.57 6.99 -22.66
N HIS A 146 -3.61 7.75 -22.15
CA HIS A 146 -3.19 9.04 -22.71
C HIS A 146 -1.78 9.04 -23.34
N GLN A 147 -1.33 7.90 -23.87
CA GLN A 147 -0.01 7.77 -24.52
C GLN A 147 0.20 8.73 -25.68
N ALA A 148 -0.83 8.96 -26.49
CA ALA A 148 -0.79 9.86 -27.65
C ALA A 148 -1.24 11.28 -27.36
N THR A 149 -1.75 11.56 -26.15
CA THR A 149 -2.24 12.90 -25.80
C THR A 149 -1.07 13.84 -25.59
N VAL A 150 -0.87 14.76 -26.54
CA VAL A 150 0.20 15.76 -26.49
C VAL A 150 -0.02 16.70 -25.32
N LEU A 151 1.05 17.07 -24.62
CA LEU A 151 1.08 18.04 -23.55
C LEU A 151 2.25 19.01 -23.79
N PRO A 152 2.08 20.34 -23.64
CA PRO A 152 3.23 21.25 -23.68
C PRO A 152 4.18 20.93 -22.52
N GLY A 153 5.45 20.65 -22.81
CA GLY A 153 6.48 20.55 -21.78
C GLY A 153 6.83 21.93 -21.22
N TYR A 154 7.27 21.98 -19.96
CA TYR A 154 7.60 23.23 -19.29
C TYR A 154 8.97 23.21 -18.63
N THR A 155 9.68 24.33 -18.75
CA THR A 155 10.83 24.67 -17.91
C THR A 155 10.65 26.11 -17.45
N HIS A 156 10.79 26.39 -16.15
CA HIS A 156 10.48 27.72 -15.58
C HIS A 156 9.02 28.19 -15.84
N LEU A 157 8.09 27.24 -16.01
CA LEU A 157 6.72 27.49 -16.51
C LEU A 157 6.67 28.22 -17.87
N GLN A 158 7.77 28.22 -18.61
CA GLN A 158 7.81 28.59 -20.03
C GLN A 158 7.66 27.33 -20.87
N ARG A 159 6.89 27.43 -21.96
CA ARG A 159 6.71 26.32 -22.90
C ARG A 159 8.06 25.94 -23.50
N ALA A 160 8.39 24.66 -23.36
CA ALA A 160 9.55 24.02 -23.94
C ALA A 160 9.05 23.03 -25.00
N GLN A 161 9.77 21.93 -25.20
CA GLN A 161 9.41 20.91 -26.18
C GLN A 161 8.08 20.21 -25.82
N PRO A 162 7.26 19.83 -26.80
CA PRO A 162 6.11 18.96 -26.58
C PRO A 162 6.50 17.64 -25.94
N VAL A 163 5.65 17.17 -25.04
CA VAL A 163 5.69 15.82 -24.46
C VAL A 163 4.31 15.18 -24.59
N THR A 164 4.06 14.04 -23.96
CA THR A 164 2.71 13.47 -23.83
C THR A 164 2.27 13.48 -22.37
N PHE A 165 0.96 13.45 -22.13
CA PHE A 165 0.41 13.35 -20.79
C PHE A 165 0.87 12.08 -20.08
N ALA A 166 0.97 10.97 -20.81
CA ALA A 166 1.57 9.73 -20.30
C ALA A 166 3.03 9.91 -19.86
N HIS A 167 3.85 10.62 -20.65
CA HIS A 167 5.23 10.90 -20.26
C HIS A 167 5.33 11.74 -18.98
N TRP A 168 4.39 12.68 -18.78
CA TRP A 168 4.27 13.43 -17.53
C TRP A 168 3.86 12.53 -16.35
N CYS A 169 2.87 11.64 -16.52
CA CYS A 169 2.50 10.65 -15.49
C CYS A 169 3.68 9.74 -15.11
N LEU A 170 4.44 9.26 -16.11
CA LEU A 170 5.62 8.42 -15.93
C LEU A 170 6.71 9.12 -15.09
N ALA A 171 6.85 10.44 -15.19
CA ALA A 171 7.78 11.18 -14.35
C ALA A 171 7.44 11.07 -12.86
N TYR A 172 6.14 11.11 -12.51
CA TYR A 172 5.69 10.93 -11.13
C TYR A 172 5.70 9.47 -10.69
N ILE A 173 5.41 8.52 -11.58
CA ILE A 173 5.61 7.10 -11.32
C ILE A 173 7.04 6.88 -10.83
N GLU A 174 8.06 7.35 -11.55
CA GLU A 174 9.45 7.18 -11.13
C GLU A 174 9.79 7.87 -9.80
N MET A 175 9.08 8.95 -9.41
CA MET A 175 9.25 9.56 -8.09
C MET A 175 8.69 8.67 -6.97
N ILE A 176 7.45 8.20 -7.14
CA ILE A 176 6.74 7.35 -6.18
C ILE A 176 7.40 5.96 -6.07
N GLU A 177 7.94 5.44 -7.17
CA GLU A 177 8.75 4.22 -7.21
C GLU A 177 9.96 4.26 -6.26
N ARG A 178 10.64 5.42 -6.19
CA ARG A 178 11.74 5.60 -5.23
C ARG A 178 11.22 5.74 -3.80
N ASP A 179 10.02 6.25 -3.59
CA ASP A 179 9.41 6.33 -2.25
C ASP A 179 9.03 4.94 -1.75
N TYR A 180 8.44 4.12 -2.63
CA TYR A 180 8.16 2.70 -2.38
C TYR A 180 9.43 1.96 -1.97
N SER A 181 10.48 2.04 -2.78
CA SER A 181 11.75 1.35 -2.50
C SER A 181 12.36 1.79 -1.16
N ARG A 182 12.30 3.08 -0.81
CA ARG A 182 12.79 3.55 0.51
C ARG A 182 11.96 2.99 1.66
N LEU A 183 10.64 2.94 1.50
CA LEU A 183 9.74 2.42 2.52
C LEU A 183 9.93 0.91 2.73
N GLU A 184 10.05 0.14 1.66
CA GLU A 184 10.35 -1.29 1.72
C GLU A 184 11.66 -1.56 2.48
N ASP A 185 12.70 -0.80 2.15
CA ASP A 185 13.99 -0.85 2.82
C ASP A 185 13.91 -0.50 4.31
N ALA A 186 13.13 0.51 4.69
CA ALA A 186 12.93 0.90 6.08
C ALA A 186 12.14 -0.16 6.87
N VAL A 187 11.11 -0.76 6.26
CA VAL A 187 10.36 -1.88 6.83
C VAL A 187 11.28 -3.08 7.09
N ASN A 188 12.20 -3.38 6.16
CA ASN A 188 13.20 -4.44 6.35
C ASN A 188 14.19 -4.12 7.47
N ARG A 189 14.61 -2.86 7.63
CA ARG A 189 15.54 -2.44 8.70
C ARG A 189 14.91 -2.46 10.09
N LEU A 190 13.66 -2.00 10.20
CA LEU A 190 12.97 -1.93 11.49
C LEU A 190 12.56 -3.31 12.03
N ASP A 191 12.62 -4.36 11.21
CA ASP A 191 12.19 -5.73 11.54
C ASP A 191 13.14 -6.48 12.50
N THR A 192 13.38 -5.87 13.66
CA THR A 192 14.24 -6.38 14.73
C THR A 192 13.55 -6.24 16.08
N CYS A 193 13.46 -7.33 16.85
CA CYS A 193 12.69 -7.41 18.08
C CYS A 193 13.47 -6.87 19.30
N PRO A 194 12.98 -5.80 19.98
CA PRO A 194 13.59 -5.27 21.20
C PRO A 194 13.27 -6.09 22.46
N LEU A 195 12.16 -6.82 22.48
CA LEU A 195 11.62 -7.48 23.68
C LEU A 195 12.65 -8.43 24.34
N GLY A 196 12.71 -8.39 25.67
CA GLY A 196 13.71 -9.09 26.48
C GLY A 196 14.99 -8.27 26.73
N SER A 197 15.03 -7.01 26.29
CA SER A 197 16.10 -6.06 26.64
C SER A 197 15.93 -5.48 28.06
N GLY A 198 14.78 -5.73 28.70
CA GLY A 198 14.47 -5.19 30.01
C GLY A 198 14.54 -3.67 30.02
N ALA A 199 14.93 -3.08 31.15
CA ALA A 199 15.01 -1.62 31.25
C ALA A 199 16.16 -1.03 30.40
N LEU A 200 17.30 -1.75 30.32
CA LEU A 200 18.50 -1.35 29.58
C LEU A 200 19.59 -2.45 29.50
N ALA A 201 19.58 -3.44 30.40
CA ALA A 201 20.68 -4.40 30.58
C ALA A 201 20.37 -5.85 30.14
N GLY A 202 19.20 -6.08 29.54
CA GLY A 202 18.67 -7.41 29.28
C GLY A 202 17.83 -7.94 30.43
N THR A 203 16.96 -8.90 30.11
CA THR A 203 16.21 -9.66 31.13
C THR A 203 17.16 -10.58 31.93
N ALA A 204 16.89 -10.74 33.23
CA ALA A 204 17.68 -11.60 34.12
C ALA A 204 17.33 -13.10 34.03
N TYR A 205 16.44 -13.46 33.10
CA TYR A 205 16.01 -14.83 32.85
C TYR A 205 16.67 -15.36 31.58
N PRO A 206 16.96 -16.67 31.48
CA PRO A 206 17.62 -17.27 30.31
C PRO A 206 16.64 -17.45 29.14
N MET A 207 16.00 -16.36 28.70
CA MET A 207 15.03 -16.37 27.61
C MET A 207 15.72 -16.42 26.25
N ASP A 208 15.19 -17.24 25.35
CA ASP A 208 15.61 -17.26 23.94
C ASP A 208 14.94 -16.10 23.19
N ARG A 209 15.68 -14.99 23.05
CA ARG A 209 15.21 -13.79 22.35
C ARG A 209 15.03 -14.00 20.85
N GLU A 210 15.77 -14.90 20.22
CA GLU A 210 15.59 -15.20 18.79
C GLU A 210 14.27 -15.95 18.55
N LYS A 211 13.95 -16.91 19.42
CA LYS A 211 12.64 -17.57 19.40
C LYS A 211 11.52 -16.58 19.67
N LEU A 212 11.68 -15.68 20.65
CA LEU A 212 10.70 -14.63 20.94
C LEU A 212 10.49 -13.68 19.75
N ALA A 213 11.56 -13.28 19.07
CA ALA A 213 11.48 -12.44 17.87
C ALA A 213 10.65 -13.13 16.76
N ARG A 214 10.95 -14.39 16.46
CA ARG A 214 10.21 -15.16 15.44
C ARG A 214 8.74 -15.35 15.81
N ASN A 215 8.43 -15.60 17.08
CA ASN A 215 7.05 -15.73 17.56
C ASN A 215 6.24 -14.43 17.39
N LEU A 216 6.91 -13.27 17.35
CA LEU A 216 6.31 -11.96 17.08
C LEU A 216 6.39 -11.56 15.59
N GLY A 217 6.84 -12.48 14.73
CA GLY A 217 7.01 -12.28 13.31
C GLY A 217 8.19 -11.39 12.92
N PHE A 218 9.09 -11.04 13.85
CA PHE A 218 10.32 -10.30 13.52
C PHE A 218 11.38 -11.25 12.91
N GLN A 219 12.22 -10.72 12.02
CA GLN A 219 13.33 -11.47 11.44
C GLN A 219 14.35 -11.96 12.48
N ARG A 220 14.66 -11.13 13.49
CA ARG A 220 15.68 -11.44 14.52
C ARG A 220 15.54 -10.59 15.78
N ALA A 221 16.21 -11.00 16.86
CA ALA A 221 16.40 -10.15 18.03
C ALA A 221 17.41 -9.01 17.78
N THR A 222 17.24 -7.91 18.53
CA THR A 222 18.27 -6.86 18.62
C THR A 222 19.50 -7.34 19.41
N ARG A 223 20.67 -6.78 19.11
CA ARG A 223 21.97 -7.28 19.59
C ARG A 223 22.50 -6.61 20.85
N ASN A 224 21.97 -5.44 21.22
CA ASN A 224 22.45 -4.67 22.37
C ASN A 224 21.25 -4.05 23.10
N SER A 225 21.10 -4.32 24.39
CA SER A 225 19.93 -3.89 25.16
C SER A 225 19.89 -2.38 25.43
N LEU A 226 21.05 -1.71 25.56
CA LEU A 226 21.13 -0.26 25.74
C LEU A 226 20.61 0.45 24.50
N ASP A 227 21.09 0.01 23.34
CA ASP A 227 20.63 0.47 22.03
C ASP A 227 19.13 0.19 21.83
N SER A 228 18.70 -1.04 22.09
CA SER A 228 17.32 -1.49 21.83
C SER A 228 16.23 -0.64 22.49
N VAL A 229 16.48 -0.19 23.72
CA VAL A 229 15.50 0.63 24.48
C VAL A 229 15.62 2.13 24.17
N SER A 230 16.67 2.52 23.44
CA SER A 230 16.99 3.91 23.10
C SER A 230 16.79 4.24 21.61
N ASP A 231 16.73 3.21 20.75
CA ASP A 231 16.61 3.33 19.30
C ASP A 231 15.29 3.98 18.90
N ARG A 232 15.38 5.04 18.08
CA ARG A 232 14.28 5.70 17.37
C ARG A 232 14.61 5.98 15.90
N ASP A 233 15.60 5.29 15.34
CA ASP A 233 16.01 5.48 13.95
C ASP A 233 14.88 5.14 13.00
N HIS A 234 14.14 4.06 13.27
CA HIS A 234 12.97 3.66 12.49
C HIS A 234 11.86 4.73 12.46
N VAL A 235 11.67 5.50 13.54
CA VAL A 235 10.70 6.60 13.60
C VAL A 235 11.15 7.76 12.70
N MET A 236 12.41 8.19 12.87
CA MET A 236 12.98 9.29 12.08
C MET A 236 13.08 8.92 10.59
N GLU A 237 13.41 7.67 10.28
CA GLU A 237 13.50 7.15 8.92
C GLU A 237 12.13 7.15 8.23
N LEU A 238 11.08 6.62 8.88
CA LEU A 238 9.72 6.64 8.32
C LEU A 238 9.22 8.07 8.09
N MET A 239 9.43 8.98 9.05
CA MET A 239 9.09 10.39 8.89
C MET A 239 9.89 11.07 7.77
N SER A 240 11.15 10.68 7.57
CA SER A 240 11.99 11.19 6.49
C SER A 240 11.47 10.75 5.12
N ILE A 241 11.09 9.48 5.00
CA ILE A 241 10.50 8.92 3.78
C ILE A 241 9.17 9.61 3.48
N ALA A 242 8.28 9.74 4.48
CA ALA A 242 7.03 10.47 4.35
C ALA A 242 7.27 11.92 3.90
N SER A 243 8.26 12.62 4.47
CA SER A 243 8.60 13.99 4.09
C SER A 243 9.07 14.10 2.63
N ILE A 244 9.92 13.19 2.17
CA ILE A 244 10.39 13.16 0.77
C ILE A 244 9.22 12.89 -0.18
N SER A 245 8.38 11.91 0.15
CA SER A 245 7.22 11.56 -0.67
C SER A 245 6.20 12.70 -0.74
N MET A 246 5.95 13.38 0.38
CA MET A 246 5.10 14.58 0.41
C MET A 246 5.64 15.72 -0.46
N VAL A 247 6.96 15.85 -0.62
CA VAL A 247 7.54 16.80 -1.58
C VAL A 247 7.23 16.38 -3.02
N HIS A 248 7.31 15.08 -3.36
CA HIS A 248 6.89 14.61 -4.67
C HIS A 248 5.39 14.86 -4.93
N LEU A 249 4.53 14.54 -3.96
CA LEU A 249 3.08 14.81 -4.03
C LEU A 249 2.77 16.31 -4.13
N SER A 250 3.53 17.17 -3.45
CA SER A 250 3.36 18.63 -3.57
C SER A 250 3.68 19.15 -4.98
N ARG A 251 4.65 18.53 -5.67
CA ARG A 251 5.01 18.87 -7.05
C ARG A 251 3.93 18.38 -8.02
N LEU A 252 3.37 17.19 -7.79
CA LEU A 252 2.24 16.66 -8.54
C LEU A 252 1.03 17.60 -8.39
N ALA A 253 0.74 17.99 -7.16
CA ALA A 253 -0.33 18.92 -6.84
C ALA A 253 -0.14 20.28 -7.54
N GLU A 254 1.06 20.85 -7.53
CA GLU A 254 1.35 22.11 -8.21
C GLU A 254 1.03 22.05 -9.72
N ASP A 255 1.52 21.00 -10.40
CA ASP A 255 1.29 20.82 -11.83
C ASP A 255 -0.21 20.67 -12.13
N MET A 256 -0.92 19.84 -11.36
CA MET A 256 -2.35 19.62 -11.56
C MET A 256 -3.20 20.86 -11.23
N ILE A 257 -2.83 21.64 -10.21
CA ILE A 257 -3.47 22.94 -9.90
C ILE A 257 -3.28 23.88 -11.09
N PHE A 258 -2.07 23.97 -11.63
CA PHE A 258 -1.79 24.77 -12.82
C PHE A 258 -2.59 24.28 -14.02
N TYR A 259 -2.63 22.96 -14.28
CA TYR A 259 -3.35 22.35 -15.41
C TYR A 259 -4.87 22.48 -15.34
N ASN A 260 -5.43 22.55 -14.12
CA ASN A 260 -6.87 22.75 -13.88
C ASN A 260 -7.26 24.24 -13.87
N SER A 261 -6.30 25.17 -13.96
CA SER A 261 -6.61 26.60 -14.00
C SER A 261 -7.35 26.98 -15.29
N GLY A 262 -8.14 28.06 -15.24
CA GLY A 262 -8.83 28.56 -16.44
C GLY A 262 -7.88 29.06 -17.54
N GLU A 263 -6.63 29.39 -17.20
CA GLU A 263 -5.62 29.88 -18.16
C GLU A 263 -5.04 28.74 -19.02
N SER A 264 -4.76 27.59 -18.41
CA SER A 264 -4.26 26.40 -19.11
C SER A 264 -5.42 25.57 -19.67
N ASN A 265 -6.37 25.21 -18.81
CA ASN A 265 -7.53 24.35 -19.08
C ASN A 265 -7.12 23.01 -19.73
N PHE A 266 -6.05 22.39 -19.19
CA PHE A 266 -5.51 21.13 -19.71
C PHE A 266 -6.22 19.92 -19.12
N ILE A 267 -6.68 20.02 -17.88
CA ILE A 267 -7.45 18.97 -17.21
C ILE A 267 -8.73 19.55 -16.60
N GLU A 268 -9.73 18.69 -16.44
CA GLU A 268 -10.89 18.92 -15.59
C GLU A 268 -10.93 17.81 -14.53
N LEU A 269 -10.87 18.21 -13.26
CA LEU A 269 -11.02 17.29 -12.12
C LEU A 269 -12.49 16.90 -11.89
N ALA A 270 -12.68 15.71 -11.32
CA ALA A 270 -14.00 15.21 -10.95
C ALA A 270 -14.63 16.03 -9.80
N ASP A 271 -15.96 16.02 -9.73
CA ASP A 271 -16.72 16.73 -8.70
C ASP A 271 -16.46 16.16 -7.29
N THR A 272 -16.05 14.90 -7.20
CA THR A 272 -15.74 14.20 -5.95
C THR A 272 -14.49 14.73 -5.23
N VAL A 273 -13.61 15.43 -5.95
CA VAL A 273 -12.33 15.95 -5.44
C VAL A 273 -12.21 17.46 -5.55
N THR A 274 -13.29 18.16 -5.92
CA THR A 274 -13.32 19.61 -6.08
C THR A 274 -14.46 20.23 -5.29
N SER A 275 -14.30 21.48 -4.84
CA SER A 275 -15.41 22.30 -4.38
C SER A 275 -15.85 23.29 -5.46
N GLY A 276 -17.13 23.64 -5.43
CA GLY A 276 -17.71 24.68 -6.29
C GLY A 276 -17.93 26.00 -5.54
N SER A 277 -18.02 27.10 -6.28
CA SER A 277 -18.55 28.36 -5.75
C SER A 277 -20.07 28.40 -5.86
N SER A 278 -20.77 28.76 -4.78
CA SER A 278 -22.22 28.99 -4.81
C SER A 278 -22.64 30.16 -5.71
N LEU A 279 -21.70 31.06 -6.08
CA LEU A 279 -21.95 32.22 -6.95
C LEU A 279 -21.50 32.00 -8.40
N MET A 280 -20.51 31.14 -8.62
CA MET A 280 -19.88 30.93 -9.95
C MET A 280 -19.89 29.44 -10.29
N PRO A 281 -20.93 28.94 -10.98
CA PRO A 281 -21.13 27.51 -11.25
C PRO A 281 -20.01 26.82 -12.03
N GLN A 282 -19.26 27.57 -12.84
CA GLN A 282 -18.13 27.07 -13.63
C GLN A 282 -16.82 26.91 -12.84
N LYS A 283 -16.73 27.49 -11.63
CA LYS A 283 -15.48 27.52 -10.86
C LYS A 283 -15.36 26.27 -9.99
N LYS A 284 -14.51 25.32 -10.41
CA LYS A 284 -14.07 24.16 -9.64
C LYS A 284 -12.71 24.42 -9.00
N ASN A 285 -12.64 24.38 -7.68
CA ASN A 285 -11.39 24.57 -6.94
C ASN A 285 -10.68 23.22 -6.72
N PRO A 286 -9.37 23.13 -6.95
CA PRO A 286 -8.59 21.91 -6.72
C PRO A 286 -8.23 21.71 -5.23
N ASP A 287 -9.20 21.78 -4.32
CA ASP A 287 -8.94 21.84 -2.86
C ASP A 287 -8.14 20.63 -2.35
N ALA A 288 -8.41 19.43 -2.89
CA ALA A 288 -7.67 18.22 -2.57
C ALA A 288 -6.16 18.38 -2.83
N LEU A 289 -5.80 18.95 -3.99
CA LEU A 289 -4.40 19.19 -4.37
C LEU A 289 -3.78 20.31 -3.52
N GLU A 290 -4.53 21.37 -3.22
CA GLU A 290 -4.05 22.45 -2.34
C GLU A 290 -3.76 21.93 -0.93
N LEU A 291 -4.61 21.04 -0.39
CA LEU A 291 -4.41 20.40 0.90
C LEU A 291 -3.23 19.43 0.89
N ILE A 292 -3.03 18.64 -0.17
CA ILE A 292 -1.85 17.79 -0.34
C ILE A 292 -0.58 18.64 -0.27
N ARG A 293 -0.52 19.74 -1.04
CA ARG A 293 0.60 20.68 -1.03
C ARG A 293 0.81 21.32 0.35
N GLY A 294 -0.26 21.71 1.04
CA GLY A 294 -0.20 22.30 2.38
C GLY A 294 0.27 21.33 3.48
N LYS A 295 -0.19 20.07 3.44
CA LYS A 295 0.16 19.03 4.42
C LYS A 295 1.63 18.62 4.36
N CYS A 296 2.34 18.90 3.26
CA CYS A 296 3.79 18.69 3.16
C CYS A 296 4.57 19.36 4.29
N GLY A 297 4.20 20.59 4.68
CA GLY A 297 4.87 21.30 5.77
C GLY A 297 4.64 20.67 7.14
N ARG A 298 3.45 20.09 7.36
CA ARG A 298 3.08 19.41 8.61
C ARG A 298 3.91 18.14 8.83
N VAL A 299 4.01 17.30 7.79
CA VAL A 299 4.79 16.06 7.82
C VAL A 299 6.28 16.35 8.04
N TYR A 300 6.84 17.33 7.33
CA TYR A 300 8.24 17.75 7.56
C TYR A 300 8.44 18.34 8.97
N GLY A 301 7.48 19.10 9.48
CA GLY A 301 7.53 19.64 10.84
C GLY A 301 7.65 18.55 11.91
N ALA A 302 6.93 17.44 11.76
CA ALA A 302 7.04 16.28 12.65
C ALA A 302 8.45 15.66 12.62
N LEU A 303 9.04 15.48 11.43
CA LEU A 303 10.43 15.01 11.29
C LEU A 303 11.41 15.95 11.99
N ALA A 304 11.31 17.25 11.72
CA ALA A 304 12.21 18.24 12.30
C ALA A 304 12.12 18.25 13.84
N GLY A 305 10.90 18.15 14.40
CA GLY A 305 10.68 18.01 15.83
C GLY A 305 11.35 16.75 16.38
N MET A 306 11.08 15.59 15.79
CA MET A 306 11.61 14.31 16.24
C MET A 306 13.15 14.26 16.23
N MET A 307 13.78 14.77 15.16
CA MET A 307 15.24 14.88 15.06
C MET A 307 15.83 15.75 16.17
N MET A 308 15.14 16.84 16.54
CA MET A 308 15.59 17.73 17.62
C MET A 308 15.35 17.15 19.01
N THR A 309 14.28 16.37 19.22
CA THR A 309 14.03 15.65 20.47
C THR A 309 15.12 14.60 20.76
N VAL A 310 15.53 13.82 19.75
CA VAL A 310 16.56 12.76 19.94
C VAL A 310 17.98 13.32 20.02
N LYS A 311 18.22 14.52 19.49
CA LYS A 311 19.55 15.13 19.45
C LYS A 311 20.19 15.19 20.84
N ALA A 312 21.30 14.47 20.97
CA ALA A 312 22.17 14.46 22.16
C ALA A 312 21.51 13.93 23.45
N LEU A 313 20.47 13.11 23.33
CA LEU A 313 19.97 12.34 24.48
C LEU A 313 21.07 11.39 24.99
N PRO A 314 21.36 11.35 26.30
CA PRO A 314 22.30 10.39 26.85
C PRO A 314 21.67 8.99 26.81
N LEU A 315 22.48 7.96 26.58
CA LEU A 315 21.97 6.59 26.73
C LEU A 315 21.54 6.31 28.18
N ALA A 316 20.50 5.53 28.44
CA ALA A 316 19.67 4.79 27.48
C ALA A 316 18.29 5.47 27.26
N TYR A 317 17.21 4.86 27.72
CA TYR A 317 15.86 5.44 27.65
C TYR A 317 15.74 6.72 28.49
N ASN A 318 15.18 7.77 27.89
CA ASN A 318 14.79 9.01 28.57
C ASN A 318 13.31 9.29 28.27
N LYS A 319 12.63 10.00 29.16
CA LYS A 319 11.19 10.32 29.03
C LYS A 319 10.89 11.18 27.79
N ASP A 320 11.87 11.93 27.30
CA ASP A 320 11.84 12.66 26.03
C ASP A 320 11.40 11.78 24.85
N MET A 321 11.75 10.49 24.87
CA MET A 321 11.36 9.51 23.85
C MET A 321 9.86 9.20 23.85
N GLN A 322 9.05 9.74 24.77
CA GLN A 322 7.59 9.64 24.71
C GLN A 322 6.99 10.48 23.57
N GLU A 323 7.71 11.53 23.12
CA GLU A 323 7.31 12.41 22.02
C GLU A 323 7.44 11.75 20.63
N ASP A 324 7.87 10.49 20.57
CA ASP A 324 8.02 9.71 19.33
C ASP A 324 6.68 9.39 18.65
N LYS A 325 5.60 9.21 19.41
CA LYS A 325 4.33 8.67 18.93
C LYS A 325 3.46 9.72 18.25
N GLU A 326 3.18 10.83 18.91
CA GLU A 326 2.18 11.80 18.43
C GLU A 326 2.55 12.35 17.05
N GLY A 327 3.81 12.78 16.88
CA GLY A 327 4.31 13.25 15.59
C GLY A 327 4.36 12.15 14.53
N LEU A 328 4.71 10.91 14.89
CA LEU A 328 4.79 9.79 13.95
C LEU A 328 3.42 9.42 13.41
N PHE A 329 2.47 9.26 14.33
CA PHE A 329 1.10 8.91 14.07
C PHE A 329 0.46 9.92 13.11
N ASP A 330 0.55 11.21 13.44
CA ASP A 330 0.02 12.27 12.59
C ASP A 330 0.71 12.38 11.22
N ALA A 331 2.03 12.16 11.17
CA ALA A 331 2.79 12.21 9.93
C ALA A 331 2.43 11.07 8.96
N LEU A 332 2.32 9.83 9.47
CA LEU A 332 1.98 8.68 8.65
C LEU A 332 0.50 8.67 8.23
N ASP A 333 -0.42 9.07 9.12
CA ASP A 333 -1.84 9.22 8.77
C ASP A 333 -2.00 10.29 7.67
N SER A 334 -1.38 11.47 7.87
CA SER A 334 -1.43 12.55 6.87
C SER A 334 -0.82 12.15 5.53
N TRP A 335 0.26 11.36 5.55
CA TRP A 335 0.88 10.86 4.32
C TRP A 335 -0.03 9.86 3.60
N SER A 336 -0.62 8.89 4.33
CA SER A 336 -1.58 7.93 3.77
C SER A 336 -2.76 8.65 3.11
N ASP A 337 -3.40 9.58 3.84
CA ASP A 337 -4.52 10.38 3.34
C ASP A 337 -4.15 11.13 2.05
N CYS A 338 -2.94 11.70 1.99
CA CYS A 338 -2.48 12.43 0.82
C CYS A 338 -2.19 11.54 -0.39
N ILE A 339 -1.70 10.30 -0.19
CA ILE A 339 -1.51 9.35 -1.28
C ILE A 339 -2.89 8.90 -1.82
N GLU A 340 -3.82 8.54 -0.94
CA GLU A 340 -5.18 8.13 -1.33
C GLU A 340 -5.90 9.25 -2.08
N MET A 341 -5.82 10.47 -1.56
CA MET A 341 -6.45 11.62 -2.21
C MET A 341 -5.78 11.99 -3.54
N ALA A 342 -4.45 11.81 -3.65
CA ALA A 342 -3.75 11.96 -4.93
C ALA A 342 -4.23 10.93 -5.96
N ALA A 343 -4.43 9.67 -5.55
CA ALA A 343 -4.97 8.63 -6.42
C ALA A 343 -6.41 8.98 -6.86
N LEU A 344 -7.24 9.44 -5.93
CA LEU A 344 -8.61 9.86 -6.22
C LEU A 344 -8.68 11.05 -7.20
N CYS A 345 -7.71 11.97 -7.18
CA CYS A 345 -7.63 13.07 -8.14
C CYS A 345 -7.42 12.60 -9.60
N PHE A 346 -6.92 11.39 -9.80
CA PHE A 346 -6.80 10.77 -11.12
C PHE A 346 -8.03 9.92 -11.48
N GLU A 347 -8.95 9.69 -10.57
CA GLU A 347 -10.20 8.97 -10.86
C GLU A 347 -11.17 9.90 -11.58
N GLY A 348 -11.54 9.54 -12.82
CA GLY A 348 -12.48 10.35 -13.63
C GLY A 348 -11.91 11.69 -14.10
N ILE A 349 -10.60 11.89 -14.02
CA ILE A 349 -9.91 13.05 -14.60
C ILE A 349 -10.17 13.11 -16.11
N LYS A 350 -10.49 14.29 -16.63
CA LYS A 350 -10.65 14.49 -18.08
C LYS A 350 -9.53 15.36 -18.62
N ILE A 351 -8.85 14.86 -19.64
CA ILE A 351 -7.76 15.60 -20.28
C ILE A 351 -8.31 16.28 -21.53
N ASN A 352 -8.10 17.60 -21.62
CA ASN A 352 -8.49 18.38 -22.79
C ASN A 352 -7.41 18.26 -23.88
N GLY A 353 -7.48 17.17 -24.65
CA GLY A 353 -6.53 16.85 -25.72
C GLY A 353 -6.40 17.95 -26.79
N GLU A 354 -7.51 18.61 -27.14
CA GLU A 354 -7.50 19.70 -28.13
C GLU A 354 -6.74 20.92 -27.60
N ARG A 355 -7.04 21.33 -26.36
CA ARG A 355 -6.40 22.50 -25.73
C ARG A 355 -4.91 22.28 -25.47
N THR A 356 -4.55 21.08 -25.02
CA THR A 356 -3.15 20.72 -24.77
C THR A 356 -2.34 20.68 -26.06
N LEU A 357 -2.90 20.12 -27.15
CA LEU A 357 -2.27 20.17 -28.47
C LEU A 357 -2.12 21.60 -29.01
N GLU A 358 -3.16 22.43 -28.87
CA GLU A 358 -3.11 23.85 -29.26
C GLU A 358 -1.98 24.58 -28.51
N ALA A 359 -1.89 24.38 -27.19
CA ALA A 359 -0.85 24.98 -26.37
C ALA A 359 0.57 24.49 -26.74
N ALA A 360 0.73 23.22 -27.12
CA ALA A 360 2.01 22.63 -27.52
C ALA A 360 2.52 23.15 -28.88
N LYS A 361 1.63 23.61 -29.76
CA LYS A 361 1.99 24.25 -31.04
C LYS A 361 2.47 25.70 -30.89
N GLN A 362 2.18 26.33 -29.74
CA GLN A 362 2.52 27.73 -29.50
C GLN A 362 3.93 27.89 -28.91
N GLY A 363 4.42 29.14 -28.89
CA GLY A 363 5.66 29.49 -28.19
C GLY A 363 6.95 29.04 -28.90
N TYR A 364 6.86 28.69 -30.20
CA TYR A 364 8.00 28.26 -31.01
C TYR A 364 8.74 27.05 -30.42
N ALA A 365 7.99 26.14 -29.78
CA ALA A 365 8.51 24.94 -29.14
C ALA A 365 9.25 23.99 -30.11
N ASN A 366 8.90 24.04 -31.40
CA ASN A 366 9.56 23.31 -32.49
C ASN A 366 10.82 23.99 -33.05
N SER A 367 11.24 25.14 -32.51
CA SER A 367 12.48 25.81 -32.93
C SER A 367 13.73 24.93 -32.78
N THR A 368 13.77 24.10 -31.74
CA THR A 368 14.87 23.13 -31.55
C THR A 368 14.91 22.11 -32.69
N GLU A 369 13.75 21.75 -33.27
CA GLU A 369 13.70 20.82 -34.41
C GLU A 369 14.29 21.42 -35.68
N LEU A 370 14.11 22.73 -35.89
CA LEU A 370 14.76 23.45 -36.99
C LEU A 370 16.27 23.49 -36.78
N ALA A 371 16.75 23.68 -35.54
CA ALA A 371 18.17 23.66 -35.25
C ALA A 371 18.77 22.27 -35.50
N ASP A 372 18.12 21.21 -35.00
CA ASP A 372 18.54 19.82 -35.23
C ASP A 372 18.51 19.45 -36.73
N TYR A 373 17.55 19.98 -37.49
CA TYR A 373 17.48 19.84 -38.95
C TYR A 373 18.69 20.47 -39.67
N LEU A 374 19.07 21.70 -39.30
CA LEU A 374 20.23 22.36 -39.87
C LEU A 374 21.53 21.61 -39.52
N VAL A 375 21.61 21.06 -38.29
CA VAL A 375 22.72 20.19 -37.89
C VAL A 375 22.81 18.93 -38.74
N ALA A 376 21.68 18.29 -39.02
CA ALA A 376 21.62 17.13 -39.90
C ALA A 376 22.07 17.46 -41.34
N LYS A 377 21.96 18.73 -41.76
CA LYS A 377 22.46 19.25 -43.05
C LYS A 377 23.90 19.79 -43.00
N GLY A 378 24.61 19.55 -41.89
CA GLY A 378 26.06 19.82 -41.77
C GLY A 378 26.42 21.15 -41.13
N ILE A 379 25.44 21.94 -40.65
CA ILE A 379 25.70 23.20 -39.95
C ILE A 379 26.04 22.92 -38.48
N PRO A 380 27.14 23.44 -37.92
CA PRO A 380 27.44 23.28 -36.49
C PRO A 380 26.30 23.80 -35.59
N PHE A 381 25.99 23.10 -34.50
CA PHE A 381 24.82 23.41 -33.65
C PHE A 381 24.74 24.87 -33.17
N ARG A 382 25.86 25.51 -32.81
CA ARG A 382 25.85 26.92 -32.36
C ARG A 382 25.44 27.89 -33.48
N GLU A 383 25.82 27.57 -34.71
CA GLU A 383 25.44 28.36 -35.89
C GLU A 383 23.98 28.09 -36.26
N ALA A 384 23.56 26.82 -36.27
CA ALA A 384 22.16 26.43 -36.43
C ALA A 384 21.24 27.13 -35.41
N HIS A 385 21.61 27.11 -34.13
CA HIS A 385 20.88 27.80 -33.06
C HIS A 385 20.81 29.31 -33.28
N HIS A 386 21.89 29.95 -33.76
CA HIS A 386 21.85 31.38 -34.09
C HIS A 386 20.89 31.67 -35.25
N ILE A 387 20.97 30.89 -36.33
CA ILE A 387 20.08 30.99 -37.50
C ILE A 387 18.62 30.84 -37.07
N VAL A 388 18.31 29.80 -36.28
CA VAL A 388 16.96 29.56 -35.75
C VAL A 388 16.51 30.71 -34.85
N GLY A 389 17.39 31.26 -34.01
CA GLY A 389 17.07 32.42 -33.18
C GLY A 389 16.62 33.62 -34.02
N VAL A 390 17.30 33.89 -35.13
CA VAL A 390 16.89 34.94 -36.09
C VAL A 390 15.58 34.59 -36.79
N ALA A 391 15.39 33.32 -37.18
CA ALA A 391 14.15 32.86 -37.80
C ALA A 391 12.93 33.01 -36.86
N VAL A 392 13.09 32.69 -35.57
CA VAL A 392 12.06 32.88 -34.54
C VAL A 392 11.71 34.36 -34.38
N VAL A 393 12.70 35.26 -34.35
CA VAL A 393 12.44 36.71 -34.32
C VAL A 393 11.63 37.14 -35.55
N GLY A 394 12.01 36.67 -36.75
CA GLY A 394 11.27 36.96 -37.98
C GLY A 394 9.83 36.44 -37.97
N ALA A 395 9.59 35.26 -37.39
CA ALA A 395 8.26 34.69 -37.22
C ALA A 395 7.41 35.50 -36.23
N ILE A 396 8.01 35.93 -35.10
CA ILE A 396 7.37 36.81 -34.11
C ILE A 396 6.94 38.14 -34.73
N GLU A 397 7.83 38.78 -35.49
CA GLU A 397 7.53 40.06 -36.16
C GLU A 397 6.36 39.95 -37.15
N LYS A 398 6.17 38.77 -37.76
CA LYS A 398 5.05 38.47 -38.66
C LYS A 398 3.80 37.95 -37.95
N GLY A 399 3.91 37.58 -36.68
CA GLY A 399 2.81 37.00 -35.90
C GLY A 399 2.36 35.62 -36.40
N CYS A 400 3.28 34.81 -36.93
CA CYS A 400 3.03 33.47 -37.46
C CYS A 400 3.92 32.40 -36.80
N ALA A 401 3.53 31.14 -36.87
CA ALA A 401 4.36 30.01 -36.42
C ALA A 401 5.53 29.73 -37.38
N LEU A 402 6.53 28.94 -36.95
CA LEU A 402 7.69 28.63 -37.80
C LEU A 402 7.29 27.84 -39.05
N GLU A 403 6.35 26.90 -38.90
CA GLU A 403 5.81 26.08 -39.99
C GLU A 403 4.89 26.86 -40.95
N GLU A 404 4.52 28.10 -40.61
CA GLU A 404 3.73 28.99 -41.48
C GLU A 404 4.60 29.87 -42.37
N LEU A 405 5.91 29.97 -42.10
CA LEU A 405 6.85 30.65 -42.98
C LEU A 405 6.97 29.88 -44.30
N SER A 406 6.86 30.57 -45.43
CA SER A 406 7.07 29.98 -46.75
C SER A 406 8.51 29.52 -46.95
N ILE A 407 8.72 28.56 -47.85
CA ILE A 407 10.07 28.02 -48.09
C ILE A 407 11.06 29.10 -48.55
N ALA A 408 10.57 30.10 -49.28
CA ALA A 408 11.37 31.25 -49.70
C ALA A 408 11.83 32.10 -48.51
N GLU A 409 10.98 32.27 -47.51
CA GLU A 409 11.31 33.00 -46.28
C GLU A 409 12.26 32.20 -45.40
N LEU A 410 12.07 30.88 -45.29
CA LEU A 410 12.98 30.01 -44.57
C LEU A 410 14.37 29.97 -45.21
N LYS A 411 14.45 29.87 -46.55
CA LYS A 411 15.71 29.94 -47.30
C LYS A 411 16.46 31.26 -47.12
N ALA A 412 15.75 32.36 -46.81
CA ALA A 412 16.41 33.63 -46.51
C ALA A 412 17.24 33.60 -45.21
N PHE A 413 16.95 32.66 -44.29
CA PHE A 413 17.76 32.43 -43.09
C PHE A 413 18.89 31.42 -43.33
N SER A 414 18.66 30.40 -44.16
CA SER A 414 19.70 29.45 -44.57
C SER A 414 19.35 28.74 -45.87
N ASP A 415 20.26 28.78 -46.85
CA ASP A 415 20.07 28.18 -48.19
C ASP A 415 19.90 26.66 -48.17
N VAL A 416 20.26 25.97 -47.08
CA VAL A 416 20.13 24.51 -46.95
C VAL A 416 18.72 24.06 -46.54
N ILE A 417 17.82 24.99 -46.22
CA ILE A 417 16.43 24.67 -45.85
C ILE A 417 15.63 24.29 -47.10
N GLU A 418 14.99 23.13 -47.12
CA GLU A 418 14.18 22.63 -48.24
C GLU A 418 12.76 22.27 -47.73
N GLU A 419 11.85 21.89 -48.63
CA GLU A 419 10.45 21.55 -48.31
C GLU A 419 10.29 20.44 -47.26
N ASP A 420 11.34 19.63 -47.03
CA ASP A 420 11.38 18.59 -45.99
C ASP A 420 11.34 19.16 -44.55
N VAL A 421 11.61 20.46 -44.38
CA VAL A 421 11.56 21.15 -43.08
C VAL A 421 10.17 21.12 -42.44
N TYR A 422 9.10 21.20 -43.24
CA TYR A 422 7.75 21.26 -42.71
C TYR A 422 7.35 19.96 -42.01
N GLN A 423 7.80 18.82 -42.54
CA GLN A 423 7.60 17.53 -41.88
C GLN A 423 8.34 17.49 -40.53
N ILE A 424 9.53 18.08 -40.47
CA ILE A 424 10.35 18.10 -39.27
C ILE A 424 9.74 18.97 -38.16
N LEU A 425 9.10 20.08 -38.53
CA LEU A 425 8.48 21.03 -37.61
C LEU A 425 7.15 20.54 -37.00
N THR A 426 6.61 19.41 -37.47
CA THR A 426 5.40 18.81 -36.90
C THR A 426 5.60 18.33 -35.45
N ILE A 427 4.52 18.31 -34.68
CA ILE A 427 4.53 17.80 -33.30
C ILE A 427 4.89 16.31 -33.30
N GLU A 428 4.36 15.56 -34.26
CA GLU A 428 4.59 14.13 -34.44
C GLU A 428 6.08 13.84 -34.64
N SER A 429 6.75 14.62 -35.50
CA SER A 429 8.21 14.54 -35.68
C SER A 429 8.99 14.89 -34.42
N CYS A 430 8.58 15.96 -33.71
CA CYS A 430 9.23 16.37 -32.47
C CYS A 430 9.19 15.26 -31.40
N LEU A 431 8.03 14.62 -31.23
CA LEU A 431 7.88 13.49 -30.31
C LEU A 431 8.71 12.28 -30.77
N ALA A 432 8.56 11.85 -32.03
CA ALA A 432 9.19 10.64 -32.56
C ALA A 432 10.73 10.70 -32.52
N LYS A 433 11.33 11.86 -32.70
CA LYS A 433 12.81 12.00 -32.68
C LYS A 433 13.43 11.76 -31.31
N ARG A 434 12.68 11.96 -30.21
CA ARG A 434 13.17 11.77 -28.85
C ARG A 434 13.07 10.29 -28.45
N CYS A 435 13.70 9.44 -29.24
CA CYS A 435 13.61 7.97 -29.20
C CYS A 435 14.66 7.28 -28.32
N ALA A 436 15.53 8.03 -27.65
CA ALA A 436 16.44 7.47 -26.64
C ALA A 436 15.64 6.95 -25.42
N LEU A 437 16.22 6.03 -24.65
CA LEU A 437 15.60 5.51 -23.42
C LEU A 437 15.21 6.66 -22.48
N GLY A 438 13.95 6.64 -22.04
CA GLY A 438 13.38 7.70 -21.20
C GLY A 438 12.98 8.96 -21.99
N GLY A 439 13.03 8.92 -23.32
CA GLY A 439 12.49 9.95 -24.20
C GLY A 439 10.97 9.84 -24.37
N VAL A 440 10.40 10.77 -25.15
CA VAL A 440 8.96 10.91 -25.33
C VAL A 440 8.43 10.35 -26.66
N ALA A 441 9.30 9.69 -27.44
CA ALA A 441 8.84 9.00 -28.64
C ALA A 441 7.78 7.93 -28.28
N PRO A 442 6.78 7.70 -29.14
CA PRO A 442 5.68 6.77 -28.85
C PRO A 442 6.14 5.39 -28.39
N GLU A 443 7.18 4.82 -29.03
CA GLU A 443 7.74 3.53 -28.66
C GLU A 443 8.42 3.53 -27.28
N GLN A 444 9.01 4.66 -26.86
CA GLN A 444 9.65 4.79 -25.55
C GLN A 444 8.63 4.96 -24.43
N VAL A 445 7.57 5.74 -24.67
CA VAL A 445 6.45 5.89 -23.73
C VAL A 445 5.72 4.57 -23.57
N ALA A 446 5.40 3.87 -24.66
CA ALA A 446 4.76 2.55 -24.61
C ALA A 446 5.60 1.54 -23.83
N TYR A 447 6.92 1.50 -24.09
CA TYR A 447 7.85 0.67 -23.32
C TYR A 447 7.83 1.03 -21.83
N ALA A 448 7.92 2.31 -21.47
CA ALA A 448 7.94 2.74 -20.08
C ALA A 448 6.62 2.43 -19.33
N VAL A 449 5.47 2.59 -19.99
CA VAL A 449 4.16 2.20 -19.44
C VAL A 449 4.11 0.68 -19.21
N GLU A 450 4.55 -0.12 -20.18
CA GLU A 450 4.61 -1.58 -20.03
C GLU A 450 5.52 -2.01 -18.87
N GLN A 451 6.70 -1.39 -18.74
CA GLN A 451 7.62 -1.68 -17.63
C GLN A 451 7.03 -1.28 -16.28
N ALA A 452 6.36 -0.13 -16.19
CA ALA A 452 5.69 0.28 -14.96
C ALA A 452 4.55 -0.68 -14.57
N GLY A 453 3.76 -1.13 -15.55
CA GLY A 453 2.74 -2.16 -15.36
C GLY A 453 3.34 -3.48 -14.86
N LYS A 454 4.43 -3.96 -15.47
CA LYS A 454 5.14 -5.18 -15.04
C LYS A 454 5.67 -5.08 -13.61
N ARG A 455 6.27 -3.95 -13.23
CA ARG A 455 6.73 -3.75 -11.85
C ARG A 455 5.57 -3.82 -10.86
N LEU A 456 4.41 -3.26 -11.21
CA LEU A 456 3.22 -3.36 -10.38
C LEU A 456 2.64 -4.77 -10.34
N GLU A 457 2.64 -5.53 -11.44
CA GLU A 457 2.22 -6.94 -11.45
C GLU A 457 3.16 -7.83 -10.61
N GLU A 458 4.47 -7.58 -10.68
CA GLU A 458 5.46 -8.26 -9.82
C GLU A 458 5.28 -7.91 -8.34
N ARG A 459 4.74 -6.71 -8.05
CA ARG A 459 4.41 -6.22 -6.71
C ARG A 459 3.00 -6.51 -6.26
N ASP A 460 2.07 -6.84 -7.16
CA ASP A 460 0.69 -7.27 -6.89
C ASP A 460 0.76 -8.62 -6.18
N SER A 461 1.20 -8.47 -4.97
CA SER A 461 1.55 -9.37 -3.94
C SER A 461 0.80 -8.75 -2.79
N THR A 462 -0.39 -9.26 -2.55
CA THR A 462 -1.11 -9.09 -1.29
C THR A 462 -0.27 -9.51 -0.05
N GLY A 463 1.04 -9.73 -0.20
CA GLY A 463 1.90 -10.57 0.64
C GLY A 463 1.54 -12.06 0.54
N VAL A 464 0.46 -12.41 -0.17
CA VAL A 464 -0.13 -13.74 -0.19
C VAL A 464 0.50 -14.55 -1.31
N LYS A 465 1.45 -15.42 -0.96
CA LYS A 465 1.92 -16.44 -1.88
C LYS A 465 0.96 -17.62 -1.83
N VAL A 466 0.27 -17.90 -2.92
CA VAL A 466 -0.54 -19.12 -3.01
C VAL A 466 0.31 -20.25 -3.61
N ARG A 467 0.34 -21.38 -2.92
CA ARG A 467 1.07 -22.58 -3.34
C ARG A 467 0.26 -23.85 -3.08
N PRO A 468 0.60 -24.98 -3.72
CA PRO A 468 0.06 -26.28 -3.33
C PRO A 468 0.32 -26.58 -1.85
N ALA A 469 -0.66 -27.19 -1.19
CA ALA A 469 -0.54 -27.65 0.18
C ALA A 469 0.48 -28.80 0.29
N ARG A 470 1.18 -28.86 1.41
CA ARG A 470 2.18 -29.88 1.77
C ARG A 470 1.72 -30.60 3.04
N LEU A 471 2.27 -31.79 3.29
CA LEU A 471 1.98 -32.54 4.53
C LEU A 471 2.36 -31.75 5.80
N THR A 472 3.33 -30.84 5.71
CA THR A 472 3.72 -29.95 6.81
C THR A 472 2.67 -28.90 7.16
N ASP A 473 1.70 -28.64 6.28
CA ASP A 473 0.65 -27.63 6.47
C ASP A 473 -0.59 -28.21 7.19
N LEU A 474 -0.64 -29.53 7.41
CA LEU A 474 -1.85 -30.25 7.86
C LEU A 474 -2.46 -29.70 9.14
N ASP A 475 -1.65 -29.30 10.11
CA ASP A 475 -2.16 -28.79 11.39
C ASP A 475 -2.86 -27.43 11.20
N ALA A 476 -2.33 -26.56 10.34
CA ALA A 476 -2.95 -25.28 10.00
C ALA A 476 -4.25 -25.48 9.19
N LEU A 477 -4.23 -26.40 8.22
CA LEU A 477 -5.42 -26.78 7.45
C LEU A 477 -6.53 -27.35 8.33
N GLU A 478 -6.20 -28.25 9.27
CA GLU A 478 -7.16 -28.83 10.20
C GLU A 478 -7.77 -27.75 11.10
N GLY A 479 -6.95 -26.83 11.63
CA GLY A 479 -7.42 -25.70 12.43
C GLY A 479 -8.40 -24.81 11.67
N MET A 480 -8.05 -24.36 10.46
CA MET A 480 -8.89 -23.48 9.65
C MET A 480 -10.20 -24.18 9.23
N VAL A 481 -10.13 -25.42 8.74
CA VAL A 481 -11.32 -26.16 8.31
C VAL A 481 -12.25 -26.41 9.51
N ALA A 482 -11.72 -26.77 10.68
CA ALA A 482 -12.52 -26.97 11.88
C ALA A 482 -13.18 -25.66 12.35
N TYR A 483 -12.45 -24.54 12.33
CA TYR A 483 -12.96 -23.22 12.71
C TYR A 483 -14.14 -22.80 11.83
N TRP A 484 -13.96 -22.79 10.51
CA TRP A 484 -15.01 -22.37 9.57
C TRP A 484 -16.18 -23.37 9.49
N ALA A 485 -15.94 -24.65 9.74
CA ALA A 485 -17.02 -25.62 9.88
C ALA A 485 -17.82 -25.42 11.17
N GLY A 486 -17.17 -25.04 12.28
CA GLY A 486 -17.84 -24.70 13.54
C GLY A 486 -18.77 -23.49 13.43
N LEU A 487 -18.41 -22.51 12.59
CA LEU A 487 -19.27 -21.36 12.24
C LEU A 487 -20.39 -21.72 11.25
N GLY A 488 -20.35 -22.92 10.66
CA GLY A 488 -21.33 -23.37 9.66
C GLY A 488 -21.10 -22.80 8.27
N GLU A 489 -19.93 -22.22 7.99
CA GLU A 489 -19.55 -21.70 6.67
C GLU A 489 -19.01 -22.79 5.74
N ASN A 490 -18.32 -23.79 6.31
CA ASN A 490 -17.76 -24.93 5.58
C ASN A 490 -18.30 -26.28 6.10
N LEU A 491 -18.14 -27.34 5.31
CA LEU A 491 -18.39 -28.70 5.77
C LEU A 491 -17.23 -29.22 6.62
N PRO A 492 -17.50 -29.97 7.72
CA PRO A 492 -16.46 -30.57 8.53
C PRO A 492 -15.70 -31.63 7.74
N ARG A 493 -14.37 -31.69 7.90
CA ARG A 493 -13.52 -32.74 7.34
C ARG A 493 -12.64 -33.33 8.42
N ASN A 494 -12.46 -34.64 8.41
CA ASN A 494 -11.55 -35.29 9.35
C ASN A 494 -10.10 -35.28 8.82
N ARG A 495 -9.13 -35.46 9.72
CA ARG A 495 -7.71 -35.44 9.37
C ARG A 495 -7.32 -36.46 8.29
N ASN A 496 -7.94 -37.64 8.28
CA ASN A 496 -7.66 -38.67 7.27
C ASN A 496 -8.10 -38.25 5.86
N GLU A 497 -9.21 -37.53 5.74
CA GLU A 497 -9.67 -36.94 4.49
C GLU A 497 -8.74 -35.82 4.02
N LEU A 498 -8.30 -34.94 4.93
CA LEU A 498 -7.34 -33.88 4.60
C LEU A 498 -6.01 -34.45 4.10
N VAL A 499 -5.50 -35.53 4.72
CA VAL A 499 -4.29 -36.22 4.27
C VAL A 499 -4.48 -36.82 2.87
N ARG A 500 -5.61 -37.50 2.63
CA ARG A 500 -5.91 -38.12 1.32
C ARG A 500 -6.03 -37.07 0.22
N ASP A 501 -6.66 -35.95 0.53
CA ASP A 501 -7.05 -34.92 -0.44
C ASP A 501 -6.01 -33.77 -0.50
N ILE A 502 -4.89 -33.85 0.23
CA ILE A 502 -3.90 -32.76 0.36
C ILE A 502 -3.43 -32.19 -0.99
N GLY A 503 -3.28 -33.03 -2.02
CA GLY A 503 -2.85 -32.59 -3.36
C GLY A 503 -3.89 -31.74 -4.11
N SER A 504 -5.14 -31.74 -3.66
CA SER A 504 -6.21 -30.88 -4.18
C SER A 504 -6.26 -29.51 -3.50
N PHE A 505 -5.60 -29.35 -2.34
CA PHE A 505 -5.57 -28.10 -1.59
C PHE A 505 -4.49 -27.14 -2.11
N ALA A 506 -4.84 -25.87 -2.12
CA ALA A 506 -3.93 -24.75 -2.18
C ALA A 506 -3.98 -24.00 -0.85
N VAL A 507 -2.84 -23.45 -0.44
CA VAL A 507 -2.71 -22.62 0.75
C VAL A 507 -2.16 -21.27 0.38
N SER A 508 -2.68 -20.22 1.01
CA SER A 508 -1.97 -18.95 1.06
C SER A 508 -0.94 -18.97 2.17
N GLU A 509 0.22 -18.37 1.90
CA GLU A 509 1.31 -18.21 2.84
C GLU A 509 1.70 -16.74 2.94
N HIS A 510 1.95 -16.27 4.16
CA HIS A 510 2.56 -14.99 4.46
C HIS A 510 3.77 -15.21 5.38
N HIS A 511 4.96 -14.81 4.94
CA HIS A 511 6.24 -15.01 5.66
C HIS A 511 6.49 -16.43 6.23
N GLY A 512 6.07 -17.49 5.54
CA GLY A 512 6.26 -18.87 5.99
C GLY A 512 5.09 -19.47 6.76
N GLU A 513 4.11 -18.66 7.17
CA GLU A 513 2.91 -19.12 7.87
C GLU A 513 1.73 -19.28 6.91
N VAL A 514 0.98 -20.36 7.06
CA VAL A 514 -0.24 -20.60 6.28
C VAL A 514 -1.36 -19.72 6.81
N THR A 515 -1.90 -18.85 5.96
CA THR A 515 -2.91 -17.84 6.32
C THR A 515 -4.28 -18.09 5.71
N GLY A 516 -4.41 -19.16 4.92
CA GLY A 516 -5.65 -19.51 4.25
C GLY A 516 -5.53 -20.79 3.45
N CYS A 517 -6.66 -21.43 3.15
CA CYS A 517 -6.73 -22.64 2.35
C CYS A 517 -8.00 -22.71 1.50
N ALA A 518 -7.93 -23.45 0.40
CA ALA A 518 -9.11 -23.99 -0.28
C ALA A 518 -8.72 -25.22 -1.10
N SER A 519 -9.70 -26.02 -1.49
CA SER A 519 -9.51 -27.19 -2.36
C SER A 519 -10.26 -27.03 -3.67
N LEU A 520 -9.67 -27.54 -4.75
CA LEU A 520 -10.34 -27.69 -6.03
C LEU A 520 -10.69 -29.16 -6.24
N TYR A 521 -11.98 -29.49 -6.13
CA TYR A 521 -12.48 -30.84 -6.33
C TYR A 521 -13.01 -31.00 -7.75
N VAL A 522 -12.50 -31.98 -8.49
CA VAL A 522 -12.88 -32.23 -9.90
C VAL A 522 -13.83 -33.41 -9.99
N TYR A 523 -14.95 -33.21 -10.68
CA TYR A 523 -15.95 -34.24 -10.95
C TYR A 523 -15.72 -34.94 -12.30
N ASP A 524 -16.20 -36.18 -12.42
CA ASP A 524 -16.17 -36.97 -13.66
C ASP A 524 -16.95 -36.33 -14.82
N SER A 525 -17.85 -35.39 -14.52
CA SER A 525 -18.62 -34.58 -15.47
C SER A 525 -17.82 -33.47 -16.16
N GLY A 526 -16.55 -33.24 -15.79
CA GLY A 526 -15.73 -32.14 -16.32
C GLY A 526 -16.03 -30.77 -15.70
N LEU A 527 -16.67 -30.77 -14.52
CA LEU A 527 -16.88 -29.62 -13.64
C LEU A 527 -15.89 -29.67 -12.48
N ALA A 528 -15.52 -28.50 -11.94
CA ALA A 528 -14.82 -28.43 -10.67
C ALA A 528 -15.52 -27.53 -9.66
N GLU A 529 -15.26 -27.79 -8.39
CA GLU A 529 -15.80 -27.03 -7.28
C GLU A 529 -14.69 -26.51 -6.40
N ILE A 530 -14.79 -25.23 -6.02
CA ILE A 530 -13.96 -24.67 -4.96
C ILE A 530 -14.64 -24.98 -3.63
N ARG A 531 -13.97 -25.76 -2.77
CA ARG A 531 -14.49 -26.17 -1.45
C ARG A 531 -13.54 -25.79 -0.33
N SER A 532 -14.09 -25.71 0.88
CA SER A 532 -13.31 -25.51 2.11
C SER A 532 -12.44 -24.25 2.04
N LEU A 533 -12.96 -23.19 1.40
CA LEU A 533 -12.31 -21.89 1.40
C LEU A 533 -12.37 -21.34 2.82
N GLY A 534 -11.21 -21.10 3.42
CA GLY A 534 -11.07 -20.55 4.76
C GLY A 534 -9.85 -19.66 4.81
N VAL A 535 -9.97 -18.53 5.51
CA VAL A 535 -8.86 -17.62 5.82
C VAL A 535 -8.65 -17.63 7.32
N GLU A 536 -7.40 -17.64 7.78
CA GLU A 536 -7.07 -17.63 9.20
C GLU A 536 -7.64 -16.37 9.88
N ALA A 537 -8.05 -16.49 11.15
CA ALA A 537 -8.59 -15.35 11.88
C ALA A 537 -7.53 -14.24 12.05
N GLY A 538 -7.90 -13.00 11.73
CA GLY A 538 -6.97 -11.87 11.69
C GLY A 538 -6.32 -11.63 10.33
N TRP A 539 -6.53 -12.52 9.35
CA TRP A 539 -6.11 -12.34 7.95
C TRP A 539 -7.29 -12.07 7.00
N GLN A 540 -8.52 -11.94 7.50
CA GLN A 540 -9.67 -11.64 6.65
C GLN A 540 -9.55 -10.25 5.99
N SER A 541 -10.12 -10.11 4.80
CA SER A 541 -10.14 -8.87 4.01
C SER A 541 -8.75 -8.33 3.59
N GLN A 542 -7.69 -9.15 3.68
CA GLN A 542 -6.33 -8.78 3.26
C GLN A 542 -5.90 -9.41 1.92
N GLY A 543 -6.84 -10.01 1.18
CA GLY A 543 -6.62 -10.52 -0.19
C GLY A 543 -6.36 -12.03 -0.32
N GLN A 544 -6.23 -12.77 0.79
CA GLN A 544 -5.94 -14.21 0.84
C GLN A 544 -6.98 -15.02 0.08
N GLY A 545 -8.26 -14.78 0.37
CA GLY A 545 -9.37 -15.46 -0.30
C GLY A 545 -9.37 -15.20 -1.80
N LYS A 546 -9.19 -13.94 -2.23
CA LYS A 546 -9.13 -13.57 -3.66
C LYS A 546 -7.98 -14.29 -4.37
N ALA A 547 -6.79 -14.27 -3.78
CA ALA A 547 -5.61 -14.91 -4.33
C ALA A 547 -5.77 -16.43 -4.46
N ILE A 548 -6.33 -17.09 -3.44
CA ILE A 548 -6.59 -18.54 -3.47
C ILE A 548 -7.61 -18.88 -4.57
N VAL A 549 -8.72 -18.13 -4.68
CA VAL A 549 -9.74 -18.37 -5.70
C VAL A 549 -9.17 -18.18 -7.11
N GLN A 550 -8.41 -17.12 -7.35
CA GLN A 550 -7.75 -16.88 -8.64
C GLN A 550 -6.78 -18.02 -9.00
N HIS A 551 -5.96 -18.46 -8.05
CA HIS A 551 -5.04 -19.58 -8.24
C HIS A 551 -5.77 -20.89 -8.60
N LEU A 552 -6.88 -21.19 -7.92
CA LEU A 552 -7.67 -22.39 -8.20
C LEU A 552 -8.41 -22.33 -9.54
N VAL A 553 -8.89 -21.15 -9.93
CA VAL A 553 -9.49 -20.92 -11.26
C VAL A 553 -8.45 -21.12 -12.36
N GLU A 554 -7.24 -20.61 -12.19
CA GLU A 554 -6.14 -20.82 -13.15
C GLU A 554 -5.75 -22.30 -13.24
N LYS A 555 -5.61 -22.98 -12.09
CA LYS A 555 -5.37 -24.43 -12.06
C LYS A 555 -6.47 -25.22 -12.77
N ALA A 556 -7.73 -24.80 -12.66
CA ALA A 556 -8.83 -25.40 -13.41
C ALA A 556 -8.71 -25.16 -14.93
N ARG A 557 -8.24 -23.98 -15.36
CA ARG A 557 -7.94 -23.69 -16.78
C ARG A 557 -6.84 -24.60 -17.31
N GLU A 558 -5.74 -24.77 -16.56
CA GLU A 558 -4.63 -25.67 -16.93
C GLU A 558 -5.09 -27.13 -17.10
N MET A 559 -6.09 -27.54 -16.32
CA MET A 559 -6.71 -28.87 -16.41
C MET A 559 -7.78 -28.99 -17.52
N ALA A 560 -7.97 -27.95 -18.34
CA ALA A 560 -9.00 -27.85 -19.38
C ALA A 560 -10.43 -28.04 -18.86
N ILE A 561 -10.68 -27.64 -17.60
CA ILE A 561 -12.00 -27.66 -16.99
C ILE A 561 -12.82 -26.50 -17.55
N LYS A 562 -14.06 -26.79 -17.97
CA LYS A 562 -14.88 -25.79 -18.68
C LYS A 562 -15.60 -24.82 -17.73
N LYS A 563 -15.96 -25.32 -16.56
CA LYS A 563 -16.76 -24.56 -15.59
C LYS A 563 -16.34 -24.92 -14.18
N VAL A 564 -16.17 -23.88 -13.36
CA VAL A 564 -15.92 -23.99 -11.93
C VAL A 564 -17.13 -23.42 -11.20
N PHE A 565 -17.59 -24.08 -10.16
CA PHE A 565 -18.70 -23.58 -9.34
C PHE A 565 -18.31 -23.53 -7.85
N VAL A 566 -19.13 -22.82 -7.09
CA VAL A 566 -19.03 -22.75 -5.63
C VAL A 566 -20.43 -22.72 -5.02
N LEU A 567 -20.57 -23.35 -3.86
CA LEU A 567 -21.71 -23.18 -2.97
C LEU A 567 -21.24 -22.32 -1.80
N THR A 568 -21.86 -21.15 -1.61
CA THR A 568 -21.36 -20.15 -0.65
C THR A 568 -22.49 -19.37 0.03
N ARG A 569 -22.27 -18.92 1.27
CA ARG A 569 -23.16 -17.97 1.97
C ARG A 569 -22.71 -16.52 1.80
N VAL A 570 -21.55 -16.30 1.19
CA VAL A 570 -20.98 -14.98 0.90
C VAL A 570 -20.92 -14.75 -0.62
N PRO A 571 -22.07 -14.70 -1.32
CA PRO A 571 -22.10 -14.64 -2.78
C PRO A 571 -21.43 -13.37 -3.33
N GLU A 572 -21.54 -12.25 -2.61
CA GLU A 572 -20.93 -10.97 -3.00
C GLU A 572 -19.41 -11.04 -3.12
N PHE A 573 -18.76 -11.88 -2.31
CA PHE A 573 -17.32 -12.10 -2.42
C PHE A 573 -17.00 -12.70 -3.79
N PHE A 574 -17.55 -13.87 -4.11
CA PHE A 574 -17.28 -14.59 -5.36
C PHE A 574 -17.74 -13.85 -6.61
N MET A 575 -18.83 -13.07 -6.53
CA MET A 575 -19.29 -12.23 -7.65
C MET A 575 -18.28 -11.14 -8.03
N LYS A 576 -17.48 -10.64 -7.08
CA LYS A 576 -16.34 -9.75 -7.36
C LYS A 576 -15.15 -10.47 -8.02
N GLN A 577 -15.21 -11.79 -8.21
CA GLN A 577 -14.22 -12.61 -8.94
C GLN A 577 -14.84 -13.30 -10.16
N ASP A 578 -15.79 -12.62 -10.82
CA ASP A 578 -16.44 -13.04 -12.07
C ASP A 578 -17.34 -14.29 -11.97
N PHE A 579 -17.65 -14.77 -10.77
CA PHE A 579 -18.65 -15.82 -10.61
C PHE A 579 -20.07 -15.25 -10.76
N ILE A 580 -20.91 -15.92 -11.53
CA ILE A 580 -22.30 -15.53 -11.78
C ILE A 580 -23.29 -16.48 -11.09
N PRO A 581 -24.45 -16.00 -10.62
CA PRO A 581 -25.52 -16.84 -10.05
C PRO A 581 -25.94 -17.96 -11.00
N THR A 582 -26.00 -19.19 -10.48
CA THR A 582 -26.49 -20.37 -11.20
C THR A 582 -27.52 -21.13 -10.36
N SER A 583 -28.28 -22.02 -11.01
CA SER A 583 -29.24 -22.85 -10.29
C SER A 583 -28.59 -24.13 -9.77
N ARG A 584 -28.84 -24.45 -8.49
CA ARG A 584 -28.46 -25.74 -7.88
C ARG A 584 -28.99 -26.94 -8.66
N SER A 585 -30.14 -26.81 -9.32
CA SER A 585 -30.73 -27.88 -10.15
C SER A 585 -29.94 -28.19 -11.43
N LEU A 586 -28.99 -27.33 -11.80
CA LEU A 586 -28.12 -27.52 -12.97
C LEU A 586 -26.78 -28.19 -12.60
N LEU A 587 -26.53 -28.43 -11.30
CA LEU A 587 -25.35 -29.15 -10.82
C LEU A 587 -25.63 -30.67 -10.79
N PRO A 588 -24.67 -31.54 -11.18
CA PRO A 588 -24.88 -32.99 -11.19
C PRO A 588 -25.30 -33.56 -9.82
N GLU A 589 -26.16 -34.59 -9.77
CA GLU A 589 -26.61 -35.21 -8.51
C GLU A 589 -25.47 -35.69 -7.59
N LYS A 590 -24.32 -36.09 -8.16
CA LYS A 590 -23.11 -36.46 -7.39
C LYS A 590 -22.50 -35.29 -6.60
N VAL A 591 -22.82 -34.05 -6.96
CA VAL A 591 -22.39 -32.82 -6.25
C VAL A 591 -23.07 -32.67 -4.90
N LEU A 592 -24.28 -33.20 -4.75
CA LEU A 592 -25.10 -33.05 -3.55
C LEU A 592 -24.87 -34.16 -2.52
N LYS A 593 -23.95 -35.10 -2.77
CA LYS A 593 -23.65 -36.21 -1.83
C LYS A 593 -23.05 -35.73 -0.51
N ASP A 594 -22.32 -34.62 -0.51
CA ASP A 594 -21.75 -34.04 0.70
C ASP A 594 -22.82 -33.37 1.59
N CYS A 595 -24.05 -33.16 1.08
CA CYS A 595 -25.18 -32.63 1.84
C CYS A 595 -25.70 -33.60 2.92
N ASP A 596 -25.41 -34.90 2.82
CA ASP A 596 -25.81 -35.91 3.83
C ASP A 596 -25.07 -35.70 5.17
N GLN A 597 -23.90 -35.07 5.14
CA GLN A 597 -23.09 -34.73 6.32
C GLN A 597 -23.25 -33.26 6.76
N CYS A 598 -24.12 -32.50 6.09
CA CYS A 598 -24.33 -31.09 6.38
C CYS A 598 -25.07 -30.91 7.72
N PRO A 599 -24.55 -30.09 8.67
CA PRO A 599 -25.20 -29.82 9.95
C PRO A 599 -26.62 -29.26 9.83
N ARG A 600 -26.97 -28.66 8.69
CA ARG A 600 -28.25 -27.98 8.44
C ARG A 600 -29.26 -28.79 7.61
N GLN A 601 -28.88 -29.95 7.07
CA GLN A 601 -29.77 -30.84 6.30
C GLN A 601 -30.68 -30.08 5.30
N HIS A 602 -32.00 -30.03 5.54
CA HIS A 602 -33.00 -29.42 4.65
C HIS A 602 -33.10 -27.88 4.73
N ALA A 603 -32.32 -27.21 5.58
CA ALA A 603 -32.33 -25.75 5.77
C ALA A 603 -31.14 -25.04 5.09
N CYS A 604 -30.68 -25.56 3.94
CA CYS A 604 -29.47 -25.07 3.28
C CYS A 604 -29.70 -23.75 2.51
N ASP A 605 -29.06 -22.68 2.99
CA ASP A 605 -29.17 -21.29 2.55
C ASP A 605 -28.05 -20.81 1.61
N GLU A 606 -27.15 -21.71 1.18
CA GLU A 606 -26.05 -21.32 0.28
C GLU A 606 -26.55 -21.02 -1.14
N VAL A 607 -25.90 -20.07 -1.78
CA VAL A 607 -26.12 -19.68 -3.17
C VAL A 607 -25.12 -20.41 -4.04
N ALA A 608 -25.60 -20.93 -5.17
CA ALA A 608 -24.73 -21.52 -6.19
C ALA A 608 -24.27 -20.43 -7.16
N LEU A 609 -22.96 -20.34 -7.36
CA LEU A 609 -22.34 -19.46 -8.34
C LEU A 609 -21.41 -20.29 -9.24
N GLU A 610 -21.26 -19.87 -10.50
CA GLU A 610 -20.35 -20.51 -11.46
C GLU A 610 -19.55 -19.50 -12.26
N VAL A 611 -18.40 -19.92 -12.77
CA VAL A 611 -17.60 -19.18 -13.75
C VAL A 611 -17.34 -20.08 -14.96
N ASN A 612 -17.60 -19.56 -16.16
CA ASN A 612 -17.34 -20.24 -17.42
C ASN A 612 -15.95 -19.88 -17.95
N LEU A 613 -15.07 -20.87 -18.04
CA LEU A 613 -13.67 -20.67 -18.41
C LEU A 613 -13.44 -20.64 -19.93
N GLN A 614 -14.44 -21.00 -20.74
CA GLN A 614 -14.33 -20.97 -22.22
C GLN A 614 -14.67 -19.61 -22.84
N GLU A 615 -15.53 -18.79 -22.20
CA GLU A 615 -16.00 -17.51 -22.77
C GLU A 615 -15.01 -16.35 -22.59
N GLN A 616 -14.09 -16.44 -21.63
CA GLN A 616 -13.06 -15.40 -21.40
C GLN A 616 -11.94 -15.39 -22.47
N VAL A 617 -11.80 -16.46 -23.27
CA VAL A 617 -10.83 -16.50 -24.39
C VAL A 617 -11.27 -15.58 -25.55
N ILE A 618 -12.57 -15.35 -25.72
CA ILE A 618 -13.09 -14.60 -26.86
C ILE A 618 -12.96 -13.08 -26.65
N ILE A 619 -13.04 -12.60 -25.40
CA ILE A 619 -12.97 -11.16 -25.09
C ILE A 619 -11.55 -10.60 -25.22
N LYS A 620 -10.50 -11.38 -24.92
CA LYS A 620 -9.09 -10.95 -25.13
C LYS A 620 -8.63 -10.95 -26.59
N THR A 621 -9.35 -11.62 -27.49
CA THR A 621 -8.94 -11.76 -28.90
C THR A 621 -9.74 -10.85 -29.85
N CYS A 622 -10.81 -10.21 -29.36
CA CYS A 622 -11.63 -9.28 -30.14
C CYS A 622 -11.30 -7.79 -29.89
N VAL A 623 -10.29 -7.49 -29.08
CA VAL A 623 -9.69 -6.16 -28.96
C VAL A 623 -8.18 -6.32 -29.17
N ALA A 624 -7.79 -6.56 -30.41
CA ALA A 624 -6.41 -6.56 -30.88
C ALA A 624 -6.34 -5.82 -32.22
#